data_AF-A0A955KN73-F1
#
_entry.id   AF-A0A955KN73-F1
#
_cell.length_a   1.000
_cell.length_b   1.000
_cell.length_c   1.000
_cell.angle_alpha   90.00
_cell.angle_beta   90.00
_cell.angle_gamma   90.00
#
_symmetry.space_group_name_H-M   'P 1'
#
loop_
_entity.id
_entity.type
_entity.pdbx_description
1 polymer ?
#
loop_
_entity_poly.entity_id
_entity_poly.type
_entity_poly.pdbx_seq_one_letter_code
_entity_poly.pdbx_strand_id
1 'polypeptide(L)'
;KLRITETAKYIRPTEQTTDFAFMFIPHEGIYYDLLSNKVGAGEENLIQRAAGKYKVIIVSPTSFLAYLQTVLQGLKALEIEEKAQDIIKNVEKLSGHIAKYEDYYQKLGNTLATTVNHYNAGYKELNKIDKDVLKITGDAAGVEVMQLEKPQREEEL
;
A
#
# COMPACT_ATOMS: atom_id res chain seq x y z
N LYS A 1 -36.84 31.10 6.33
CA LYS A 1 -35.82 31.23 7.40
C LYS A 1 -35.94 30.15 8.47
N LEU A 2 -37.13 29.85 9.01
CA LEU A 2 -37.30 28.82 10.07
C LEU A 2 -36.83 27.40 9.66
N ARG A 3 -37.16 26.97 8.43
CA ARG A 3 -36.82 25.62 7.93
C ARG A 3 -35.32 25.36 7.74
N ILE A 4 -34.54 26.35 7.29
CA ILE A 4 -33.08 26.19 7.13
C ILE A 4 -32.42 25.94 8.49
N THR A 5 -32.80 26.73 9.50
CA THR A 5 -32.30 26.57 10.87
C THR A 5 -32.73 25.24 11.50
N GLU A 6 -33.93 24.75 11.17
CA GLU A 6 -34.41 23.43 11.58
C GLU A 6 -33.58 22.31 10.96
N THR A 7 -33.32 22.35 9.65
CA THR A 7 -32.46 21.38 8.95
C THR A 7 -31.03 21.36 9.52
N ALA A 8 -30.49 22.53 9.89
CA ALA A 8 -29.14 22.61 10.44
C ALA A 8 -28.97 21.81 11.77
N LYS A 9 -30.06 21.54 12.51
CA LYS A 9 -30.02 20.74 13.75
C LYS A 9 -29.63 19.27 13.53
N TYR A 10 -29.72 18.79 12.29
CA TYR A 10 -29.34 17.42 11.92
C TYR A 10 -27.86 17.30 11.57
N ILE A 11 -27.12 18.41 11.49
CA ILE A 11 -25.68 18.42 11.27
C ILE A 11 -25.00 18.21 12.63
N ARG A 12 -24.68 16.95 12.96
CA ARG A 12 -24.05 16.53 14.22
C ARG A 12 -22.83 15.64 13.94
N PRO A 13 -21.69 16.22 13.53
CA PRO A 13 -20.47 15.44 13.25
C PRO A 13 -20.00 14.58 14.44
N THR A 14 -20.28 15.01 15.68
CA THR A 14 -19.99 14.24 16.90
C THR A 14 -20.80 12.95 17.02
N GLU A 15 -21.93 12.85 16.31
CA GLU A 15 -22.77 11.65 16.20
C GLU A 15 -22.53 10.91 14.87
N GLN A 16 -21.37 11.14 14.23
CA GLN A 16 -20.98 10.50 12.96
C GLN A 16 -21.91 10.84 11.77
N THR A 17 -22.55 12.02 11.78
CA THR A 17 -23.22 12.55 10.59
C THR A 17 -22.26 13.36 9.72
N THR A 18 -22.68 13.68 8.50
CA THR A 18 -21.99 14.66 7.64
C THR A 18 -21.96 16.06 8.27
N ASP A 19 -21.00 16.88 7.83
CA ASP A 19 -20.81 18.29 8.23
C ASP A 19 -21.70 19.27 7.45
N PHE A 20 -22.57 18.73 6.59
CA PHE A 20 -23.60 19.43 5.86
C PHE A 20 -24.91 18.64 5.89
N ALA A 21 -26.01 19.31 5.53
CA ALA A 21 -27.31 18.66 5.33
C ALA A 21 -27.94 19.12 4.00
N PHE A 22 -28.66 18.21 3.34
CA PHE A 22 -29.47 18.56 2.18
C PHE A 22 -30.87 19.01 2.59
N MET A 23 -31.33 20.14 2.04
CA MET A 23 -32.73 20.57 2.12
C MET A 23 -33.37 20.44 0.75
N PHE A 24 -34.22 19.43 0.61
CA PHE A 24 -34.86 19.09 -0.67
C PHE A 24 -36.10 19.94 -0.94
N ILE A 25 -36.18 20.50 -2.15
CA ILE A 25 -37.33 21.24 -2.66
C ILE A 25 -37.86 20.48 -3.89
N PRO A 26 -39.04 19.84 -3.81
CA PRO A 26 -39.53 18.94 -4.86
C PRO A 26 -39.90 19.64 -6.16
N HIS A 27 -40.16 20.96 -6.13
CA HIS A 27 -40.60 21.72 -7.29
C HIS A 27 -39.45 22.56 -7.86
N GLU A 28 -38.96 22.20 -9.04
CA GLU A 28 -37.82 22.86 -9.69
C GLU A 28 -38.06 24.37 -9.92
N GLY A 29 -39.28 24.77 -10.32
CA GLY A 29 -39.63 26.18 -10.48
C GLY A 29 -39.52 27.02 -9.19
N ILE A 30 -39.79 26.42 -8.02
CA ILE A 30 -39.63 27.11 -6.73
C ILE A 30 -38.15 27.20 -6.38
N TYR A 31 -37.37 26.16 -6.68
CA TYR A 31 -35.91 26.21 -6.50
C TYR A 31 -35.28 27.34 -7.32
N TYR A 32 -35.67 27.52 -8.59
CA TYR A 32 -35.17 28.63 -9.42
C TYR A 32 -35.61 30.01 -8.94
N ASP A 33 -36.85 30.14 -8.45
CA ASP A 33 -37.31 31.38 -7.83
C ASP A 33 -36.47 31.75 -6.60
N LEU A 34 -36.15 30.77 -5.75
CA LEU A 34 -35.26 30.97 -4.60
C LEU A 34 -33.83 31.32 -5.03
N LEU A 35 -33.34 30.78 -6.16
CA LEU A 35 -32.02 31.07 -6.72
C LEU A 35 -31.95 32.46 -7.38
N SER A 36 -33.07 32.99 -7.85
CA SER A 36 -33.15 34.27 -8.55
C SER A 36 -33.49 35.43 -7.61
N ASN A 37 -34.27 35.18 -6.55
CA ASN A 37 -34.67 36.21 -5.60
C ASN A 37 -33.54 36.62 -4.66
N LYS A 38 -33.05 37.85 -4.85
CA LYS A 38 -32.14 38.53 -3.91
C LYS A 38 -32.95 39.05 -2.72
N VAL A 39 -32.52 38.75 -1.51
CA VAL A 39 -33.18 39.25 -0.29
C VAL A 39 -32.72 40.68 -0.05
N GLY A 40 -33.38 41.65 -0.69
CA GLY A 40 -33.01 43.07 -0.58
C GLY A 40 -31.83 43.48 -1.48
N ALA A 41 -31.67 44.79 -1.63
CA ALA A 41 -30.67 45.39 -2.51
C ALA A 41 -29.25 45.21 -1.92
N GLY A 42 -28.63 44.06 -2.18
CA GLY A 42 -27.22 43.79 -1.88
C GLY A 42 -26.91 42.59 -0.98
N GLU A 43 -27.90 41.84 -0.46
CA GLU A 43 -27.62 40.64 0.34
C GLU A 43 -27.39 39.38 -0.52
N GLU A 44 -26.64 38.43 0.05
CA GLU A 44 -26.47 37.07 -0.47
C GLU A 44 -27.82 36.40 -0.76
N ASN A 45 -27.88 35.64 -1.85
CA ASN A 45 -29.05 34.82 -2.15
C ASN A 45 -29.31 33.82 -1.00
N LEU A 46 -30.58 33.50 -0.73
CA LEU A 46 -30.98 32.57 0.33
C LEU A 46 -30.22 31.23 0.27
N ILE A 47 -29.94 30.72 -0.93
CA ILE A 47 -29.18 29.48 -1.15
C ILE A 47 -27.73 29.63 -0.67
N GLN A 48 -27.06 30.73 -1.03
CA GLN A 48 -25.68 31.01 -0.62
C GLN A 48 -25.59 31.14 0.90
N ARG A 49 -26.55 31.87 1.49
CA ARG A 49 -26.64 32.03 2.95
C ARG A 49 -26.89 30.70 3.65
N ALA A 50 -27.76 29.84 3.11
CA ALA A 50 -28.03 28.52 3.67
C ALA A 50 -26.76 27.65 3.69
N ALA A 51 -26.03 27.61 2.56
CA ALA A 51 -24.82 26.82 2.42
C ALA A 51 -23.66 27.38 3.26
N GLY A 52 -23.41 28.68 3.21
CA GLY A 52 -22.30 29.33 3.90
C GLY A 52 -22.49 29.37 5.42
N LYS A 53 -23.63 29.88 5.88
CA LYS A 53 -23.87 30.13 7.32
C LYS A 53 -24.40 28.91 8.07
N TYR A 54 -25.23 28.09 7.43
CA TYR A 54 -25.91 26.98 8.10
C TYR A 54 -25.43 25.61 7.65
N LYS A 55 -24.52 25.53 6.67
CA LYS A 55 -24.08 24.27 6.05
C LYS A 55 -25.25 23.45 5.49
N VAL A 56 -26.35 24.11 5.14
CA VAL A 56 -27.53 23.51 4.54
C VAL A 56 -27.50 23.76 3.04
N ILE A 57 -27.36 22.71 2.27
CA ILE A 57 -27.32 22.75 0.81
C ILE A 57 -28.75 22.55 0.32
N ILE A 58 -29.34 23.61 -0.24
CA ILE A 58 -30.68 23.54 -0.83
C ILE A 58 -30.55 22.87 -2.20
N VAL A 59 -31.36 21.84 -2.43
CA VAL A 59 -31.32 21.02 -3.65
C VAL A 59 -32.73 20.82 -4.22
N SER A 60 -32.80 20.74 -5.53
CA SER A 60 -33.94 20.33 -6.35
C SER A 60 -33.80 18.86 -6.78
N PRO A 61 -34.82 18.22 -7.40
CA PRO A 61 -34.67 16.87 -7.96
C PRO A 61 -33.43 16.73 -8.85
N THR A 62 -33.18 17.71 -9.72
CA THR A 62 -32.07 17.67 -10.68
C THR A 62 -30.72 17.86 -9.98
N SER A 63 -30.60 18.88 -9.12
CA SER A 63 -29.34 19.15 -8.42
C SER A 63 -29.02 18.11 -7.34
N PHE A 64 -30.03 17.53 -6.69
CA PHE A 64 -29.83 16.49 -5.69
C PHE A 64 -29.17 15.25 -6.31
N LEU A 65 -29.61 14.84 -7.51
CA LEU A 65 -28.99 13.72 -8.22
C LEU A 65 -27.50 14.00 -8.50
N ALA A 66 -27.16 15.19 -8.98
CA ALA A 66 -25.78 15.58 -9.26
C ALA A 66 -24.92 15.58 -7.99
N TYR A 67 -25.42 16.14 -6.89
CA TYR A 67 -24.70 16.11 -5.61
C TYR A 67 -24.53 14.70 -5.07
N LEU A 68 -25.55 13.84 -5.18
CA LEU A 68 -25.45 12.46 -4.73
C LEU A 68 -24.41 11.69 -5.54
N GLN A 69 -24.32 11.92 -6.85
CA GLN A 69 -23.27 11.33 -7.69
C GLN A 69 -21.87 11.74 -7.22
N THR A 70 -21.67 13.02 -6.91
CA THR A 70 -20.40 13.52 -6.35
C THR A 70 -20.08 12.87 -5.00
N VAL A 71 -21.07 12.75 -4.11
CA VAL A 71 -20.88 12.07 -2.80
C VAL A 71 -20.52 10.60 -3.00
N LEU A 72 -21.23 9.88 -3.88
CA LEU A 72 -20.94 8.48 -4.20
C LEU A 72 -19.53 8.30 -4.78
N GLN A 73 -19.09 9.23 -5.63
CA GLN A 73 -17.73 9.23 -6.16
C GLN A 73 -16.69 9.46 -5.05
N GLY A 74 -16.96 10.41 -4.13
CA GLY A 74 -16.11 10.65 -2.96
C GLY A 74 -15.99 9.42 -2.07
N LEU A 75 -17.10 8.75 -1.75
CA LEU A 75 -17.09 7.54 -0.92
C LEU A 75 -16.32 6.39 -1.60
N LYS A 76 -16.48 6.21 -2.92
CA LYS A 76 -15.69 5.21 -3.68
C LYS A 76 -14.19 5.54 -3.66
N ALA A 77 -13.82 6.81 -3.76
CA ALA A 77 -12.43 7.23 -3.68
C ALA A 77 -11.81 6.92 -2.31
N LEU A 78 -12.56 7.17 -1.23
CA LEU A 78 -12.14 6.80 0.14
C LEU A 78 -11.93 5.28 0.29
N GLU A 79 -12.84 4.46 -0.24
CA GLU A 79 -12.69 3.00 -0.20
C GLU A 79 -11.45 2.52 -0.99
N ILE A 80 -11.16 3.15 -2.13
CA ILE A 80 -9.95 2.87 -2.91
C ILE A 80 -8.69 3.27 -2.14
N GLU A 81 -8.71 4.43 -1.47
CA GLU A 81 -7.59 4.91 -0.65
C GLU A 81 -7.28 3.94 0.49
N GLU A 82 -8.31 3.46 1.21
CA GLU A 82 -8.15 2.47 2.28
C GLU A 82 -7.52 1.17 1.75
N LYS A 83 -8.01 0.66 0.62
CA LYS A 83 -7.43 -0.54 -0.03
C LYS A 83 -6.00 -0.33 -0.50
N ALA A 84 -5.65 0.87 -0.96
CA ALA A 84 -4.29 1.20 -1.38
C ALA A 84 -3.31 1.17 -0.19
N GLN A 85 -3.73 1.65 0.99
CA GLN A 85 -2.93 1.54 2.21
C GLN A 85 -2.64 0.08 2.59
N ASP A 86 -3.65 -0.80 2.46
CA ASP A 86 -3.45 -2.24 2.69
C ASP A 86 -2.48 -2.87 1.69
N ILE A 87 -2.53 -2.47 0.42
CA ILE A 87 -1.57 -2.92 -0.60
C ILE A 87 -0.15 -2.53 -0.21
N ILE A 88 0.08 -1.26 0.15
CA ILE A 88 1.40 -0.75 0.57
C ILE A 88 1.94 -1.58 1.74
N LYS A 89 1.13 -1.78 2.78
CA LYS A 89 1.50 -2.56 3.97
C LYS A 89 1.87 -4.01 3.62
N ASN A 90 1.19 -4.61 2.64
CA ASN A 90 1.50 -5.97 2.20
C ASN A 90 2.79 -6.03 1.37
N VAL A 91 3.06 -5.01 0.53
CA VAL A 91 4.32 -4.89 -0.21
C VAL A 91 5.51 -4.72 0.75
N GLU A 92 5.37 -3.92 1.81
CA GLU A 92 6.41 -3.78 2.84
C GLU A 92 6.73 -5.11 3.52
N LYS A 93 5.70 -5.88 3.91
CA LYS A 93 5.87 -7.22 4.48
C LYS A 93 6.58 -8.17 3.51
N LEU A 94 6.18 -8.15 2.24
CA LEU A 94 6.78 -8.97 1.21
C LEU A 94 8.27 -8.62 1.01
N SER A 95 8.61 -7.34 0.97
CA SER A 95 9.99 -6.86 0.90
C SER A 95 10.82 -7.38 2.09
N GLY A 96 10.26 -7.30 3.31
CA GLY A 96 10.89 -7.87 4.50
C GLY A 96 11.07 -9.39 4.44
N HIS A 97 10.15 -10.13 3.82
CA HIS A 97 10.33 -11.57 3.58
C HIS A 97 11.45 -11.86 2.59
N ILE A 98 11.49 -11.14 1.47
CA ILE A 98 12.54 -11.30 0.44
C ILE A 98 13.92 -11.05 1.06
N ALA A 99 14.09 -9.96 1.82
CA ALA A 99 15.36 -9.66 2.49
C ALA A 99 15.81 -10.77 3.47
N LYS A 100 14.88 -11.41 4.18
CA LYS A 100 15.19 -12.54 5.06
C LYS A 100 15.62 -13.78 4.29
N TYR A 101 14.99 -14.06 3.15
CA TYR A 101 15.40 -15.15 2.27
C TYR A 101 16.79 -14.88 1.70
N GLU A 102 17.06 -13.65 1.26
CA GLU A 102 18.38 -13.24 0.77
C GLU A 102 19.47 -13.48 1.82
N ASP A 103 19.28 -13.00 3.06
CA ASP A 103 20.21 -13.27 4.17
C ASP A 103 20.40 -14.78 4.44
N TYR A 104 19.32 -15.57 4.35
CA TYR A 104 19.39 -17.02 4.50
C TYR A 104 20.24 -17.67 3.40
N TYR A 105 20.02 -17.29 2.13
CA TYR A 105 20.78 -17.81 1.00
C TYR A 105 22.24 -17.34 0.99
N GLN A 106 22.52 -16.12 1.45
CA GLN A 106 23.89 -15.65 1.64
C GLN A 106 24.65 -16.50 2.67
N LYS A 107 24.01 -16.80 3.81
CA LYS A 107 24.56 -17.69 4.84
C LYS A 107 24.77 -19.11 4.30
N LEU A 108 23.78 -19.64 3.58
CA LEU A 108 23.89 -20.95 2.93
C LEU A 108 25.08 -21.00 1.95
N GLY A 109 25.26 -19.96 1.14
CA GLY A 109 26.41 -19.83 0.24
C GLY A 109 27.76 -19.82 0.98
N ASN A 110 27.85 -19.13 2.12
CA ASN A 110 29.06 -19.17 2.97
C ASN A 110 29.35 -20.59 3.49
N THR A 111 28.31 -21.29 3.95
CA THR A 111 28.45 -22.67 4.44
C THR A 111 28.88 -23.61 3.31
N LEU A 112 28.27 -23.50 2.12
CA LEU A 112 28.66 -24.29 0.95
C LEU A 112 30.12 -24.03 0.56
N ALA A 113 30.57 -22.77 0.54
CA ALA A 113 31.97 -22.45 0.27
C ALA A 113 32.91 -23.08 1.30
N THR A 114 32.51 -23.10 2.57
CA THR A 114 33.26 -23.74 3.66
C THR A 114 33.33 -25.26 3.48
N THR A 115 32.21 -25.90 3.13
CA THR A 115 32.17 -27.34 2.82
C THR A 115 33.06 -27.71 1.64
N VAL A 116 33.05 -26.91 0.57
CA VAL A 116 33.96 -27.09 -0.59
C VAL A 116 35.43 -26.96 -0.17
N ASN A 117 35.76 -26.00 0.70
CA ASN A 117 37.12 -25.89 1.24
C ASN A 117 37.54 -27.14 2.02
N HIS A 118 36.68 -27.67 2.89
CA HIS A 118 36.96 -28.89 3.64
C HIS A 118 37.13 -30.10 2.74
N TYR A 119 36.28 -30.26 1.72
CA TYR A 119 36.41 -31.32 0.71
C TYR A 119 37.76 -31.24 0.01
N ASN A 120 38.10 -30.07 -0.55
CA ASN A 120 39.35 -29.87 -1.29
C ASN A 120 40.60 -30.05 -0.40
N ALA A 121 40.55 -29.62 0.87
CA ALA A 121 41.64 -29.81 1.81
C ALA A 121 41.82 -31.29 2.18
N GLY A 122 40.73 -32.00 2.51
CA GLY A 122 40.76 -33.43 2.85
C GLY A 122 41.30 -34.27 1.70
N TYR A 123 40.90 -33.98 0.46
CA TYR A 123 41.38 -34.68 -0.71
C TYR A 123 42.89 -34.45 -0.97
N LYS A 124 43.39 -33.24 -0.69
CA LYS A 124 44.82 -32.94 -0.74
C LYS A 124 45.61 -33.70 0.33
N GLU A 125 45.09 -33.81 1.55
CA GLU A 125 45.72 -34.61 2.61
C GLU A 125 45.71 -36.11 2.25
N LEU A 126 44.64 -36.63 1.67
CA LEU A 126 44.56 -38.01 1.19
C LEU A 126 45.66 -38.31 0.14
N ASN A 127 45.93 -37.38 -0.77
CA ASN A 127 47.02 -37.54 -1.75
C ASN A 127 48.42 -37.59 -1.10
N LYS A 128 48.61 -37.00 0.09
CA LYS A 128 49.89 -37.16 0.80
C LYS A 128 50.10 -38.60 1.27
N ILE A 129 49.01 -39.29 1.63
CA ILE A 129 49.06 -40.71 2.00
C ILE A 129 49.56 -41.55 0.82
N ASP A 130 49.18 -41.22 -0.41
CA ASP A 130 49.69 -41.89 -1.62
C ASP A 130 51.23 -41.85 -1.69
N LYS A 131 51.82 -40.70 -1.36
CA LYS A 131 53.30 -40.56 -1.28
C LYS A 131 53.91 -41.40 -0.17
N ASP A 132 53.23 -41.54 0.97
CA ASP A 132 53.73 -42.34 2.08
C ASP A 132 53.60 -43.84 1.79
N VAL A 133 52.52 -44.28 1.14
CA VAL A 133 52.35 -45.66 0.64
C VAL A 133 53.44 -46.01 -0.37
N LEU A 134 53.75 -45.10 -1.31
CA LEU A 134 54.81 -45.28 -2.31
C LEU A 134 56.18 -45.48 -1.67
N LYS A 135 56.49 -44.73 -0.59
CA LYS A 135 57.75 -44.92 0.15
C LYS A 135 57.85 -46.25 0.89
N ILE A 136 56.72 -46.78 1.38
CA ILE A 136 56.69 -48.01 2.18
C ILE A 136 56.67 -49.25 1.30
N THR A 137 55.85 -49.23 0.24
CA THR A 137 55.52 -50.42 -0.56
C THR A 137 56.25 -50.47 -1.91
N GLY A 138 56.83 -49.35 -2.36
CA GLY A 138 57.46 -49.23 -3.67
C GLY A 138 56.49 -48.89 -4.80
N ASP A 139 55.17 -49.03 -4.57
CA ASP A 139 54.11 -48.79 -5.54
C ASP A 139 53.16 -47.67 -5.08
N ALA A 140 52.67 -46.86 -6.02
CA ALA A 140 51.67 -45.83 -5.75
C ALA A 140 50.28 -46.46 -5.51
N ALA A 141 49.51 -45.93 -4.57
CA ALA A 141 48.10 -46.24 -4.40
C ALA A 141 47.22 -45.61 -5.49
N GLY A 142 47.70 -44.58 -6.20
CA GLY A 142 47.08 -44.03 -7.40
C GLY A 142 45.87 -43.14 -7.13
N VAL A 143 45.96 -42.26 -6.12
CA VAL A 143 44.84 -41.40 -5.72
C VAL A 143 44.71 -40.20 -6.67
N GLU A 144 43.66 -40.16 -7.49
CA GLU A 144 43.36 -39.01 -8.36
C GLU A 144 42.69 -37.87 -7.59
N VAL A 145 43.38 -36.73 -7.46
CA VAL A 145 42.85 -35.55 -6.76
C VAL A 145 41.71 -34.90 -7.53
N MET A 146 40.51 -34.95 -6.96
CA MET A 146 39.36 -34.20 -7.45
C MET A 146 39.24 -32.88 -6.67
N GLN A 147 39.00 -31.78 -7.37
CA GLN A 147 38.70 -30.48 -6.76
C GLN A 147 37.31 -30.01 -7.18
N LEU A 148 36.57 -29.50 -6.21
CA LEU A 148 35.30 -28.82 -6.45
C LEU A 148 35.55 -27.32 -6.59
N GLU A 149 34.91 -26.72 -7.59
CA GLU A 149 34.86 -25.26 -7.72
C GLU A 149 34.03 -24.66 -6.58
N LYS A 150 34.44 -23.47 -6.15
CA LYS A 150 33.71 -22.73 -5.11
C LYS A 150 32.44 -22.14 -5.71
N PRO A 151 31.35 -22.02 -4.93
CA PRO A 151 30.19 -21.29 -5.37
C PRO A 151 30.61 -19.85 -5.70
N GLN A 152 30.34 -19.42 -6.94
CA GLN A 152 30.61 -18.07 -7.39
C GLN A 152 29.52 -17.16 -6.83
N ARG A 153 29.93 -16.09 -6.16
CA ARG A 153 29.05 -14.93 -5.93
C ARG A 153 29.26 -14.02 -7.12
N GLU A 154 28.21 -13.75 -7.90
CA GLU A 154 28.23 -12.54 -8.72
C GLU A 154 28.30 -11.37 -7.74
N GLU A 155 29.44 -10.68 -7.72
CA GLU A 155 29.51 -9.37 -7.09
C GLU A 155 28.60 -8.45 -7.91
N GLU A 156 27.58 -7.87 -7.26
CA GLU A 156 26.59 -7.00 -7.89
C GLU A 156 27.29 -5.89 -8.71
N LEU A 157 26.89 -5.75 -9.98
CA LEU A 157 27.20 -4.63 -10.88
C LEU A 157 26.41 -3.37 -10.51
#